data_AF-A0A158KIH7-F1
#
_entry.id   AF-A0A158KIH7-F1
#
_cell.length_a   1.000
_cell.length_b   1.000
_cell.length_c   1.000
_cell.angle_alpha   90.00
_cell.angle_beta   90.00
_cell.angle_gamma   90.00
#
_symmetry.space_group_name_H-M   'P 1'
#
loop_
_entity.id
_entity.type
_entity.pdbx_description
1 polymer ?
#
loop_
_entity_poly.entity_id
_entity_poly.type
_entity_poly.pdbx_seq_one_letter_code
_entity_poly.pdbx_strand_id
1 'polypeptide(L)'
;MLDLDEVILRRRIEATNLRLFFNKTWPQPLAKPTAVERGVLSALAQTYGPALLDHADFTPVLDCIVEHGAVVLVQRVLWGERSADVRLAARLLAARVPFEILCGTWPEVFMAQAHTQLQGFRPQPPGSSDEREGDDG
;
A
#
# COMPACT_ATOMS: atom_id res chain seq x y z
N MET A 1 20.64 -2.98 -0.11
CA MET A 1 19.52 -2.49 0.72
C MET A 1 19.71 -1.02 1.09
N LEU A 2 20.87 -0.61 1.61
CA LEU A 2 21.20 0.80 1.91
C LEU A 2 21.00 1.77 0.73
N ASP A 3 21.37 1.35 -0.49
CA ASP A 3 21.30 2.18 -1.69
C ASP A 3 19.85 2.54 -2.11
N LEU A 4 18.92 1.59 -1.99
CA LEU A 4 17.50 1.82 -2.34
C LEU A 4 16.81 2.74 -1.32
N ASP A 5 17.14 2.58 -0.03
CA ASP A 5 16.65 3.45 1.04
C ASP A 5 17.14 4.89 0.82
N GLU A 6 18.40 5.06 0.38
CA GLU A 6 19.01 6.36 0.08
C GLU A 6 18.41 7.03 -1.17
N VAL A 7 18.16 6.26 -2.24
CA VAL A 7 17.48 6.75 -3.44
C VAL A 7 16.06 7.24 -3.12
N ILE A 8 15.31 6.50 -2.30
CA ILE A 8 13.95 6.89 -1.90
C ILE A 8 13.99 8.13 -1.01
N LEU A 9 14.95 8.19 -0.09
CA LEU A 9 15.17 9.36 0.75
C LEU A 9 15.46 10.60 -0.12
N ARG A 10 16.35 10.46 -1.10
CA ARG A 10 16.73 11.52 -2.03
C ARG A 10 15.56 11.98 -2.90
N ARG A 11 14.81 11.06 -3.50
CA ARG A 11 13.61 11.38 -4.29
C ARG A 11 12.52 12.06 -3.44
N ARG A 12 12.35 11.66 -2.18
CA ARG A 12 11.45 12.35 -1.23
C ARG A 12 11.89 13.80 -0.97
N ILE A 13 13.20 14.06 -0.86
CA ILE A 13 13.75 15.41 -0.72
C ILE A 13 13.46 16.24 -1.99
N GLU A 14 13.69 15.68 -3.17
CA GLU A 14 13.46 16.35 -4.46
C GLU A 14 11.96 16.64 -4.71
N ALA A 15 11.09 15.66 -4.43
CA ALA A 15 9.63 15.83 -4.52
C ALA A 15 9.09 16.87 -3.50
N THR A 16 9.73 16.98 -2.33
CA THR A 16 9.43 18.02 -1.34
C THR A 16 9.79 19.41 -1.87
N ASN A 17 10.93 19.55 -2.57
CA ASN A 17 11.34 20.82 -3.17
C ASN A 17 10.41 21.29 -4.29
N LEU A 18 9.88 20.36 -5.11
CA LEU A 18 8.86 20.66 -6.12
C LEU A 18 7.49 21.00 -5.50
N ARG A 19 7.08 20.31 -4.42
CA ARG A 19 5.82 20.59 -3.71
C ARG A 19 5.82 21.93 -2.97
N LEU A 20 6.96 22.34 -2.40
CA LEU A 20 7.15 23.66 -1.78
C LEU A 20 6.94 24.82 -2.77
N PHE A 21 7.23 24.59 -4.06
CA PHE A 21 7.05 25.60 -5.11
C PHE A 21 5.60 25.78 -5.56
N PHE A 22 4.74 24.76 -5.42
CA PHE A 22 3.40 24.75 -6.04
C PHE A 22 2.20 24.84 -5.09
N ASN A 23 2.26 24.50 -3.79
CA ASN A 23 1.18 24.82 -2.85
C ASN A 23 1.49 24.56 -1.36
N LYS A 24 0.87 25.36 -0.49
CA LYS A 24 1.02 25.41 0.97
C LYS A 24 0.40 24.19 1.67
N THR A 25 1.11 23.06 1.74
CA THR A 25 0.94 22.06 2.81
C THR A 25 2.30 21.50 3.21
N TRP A 26 2.55 21.48 4.53
CA TRP A 26 3.82 21.08 5.13
C TRP A 26 4.23 19.66 4.73
N PRO A 27 5.54 19.36 4.57
CA PRO A 27 5.98 18.03 4.15
C PRO A 27 5.62 17.00 5.20
N GLN A 28 4.96 15.91 4.80
CA GLN A 28 4.93 14.71 5.61
C GLN A 28 6.38 14.37 5.99
N PRO A 29 6.67 14.02 7.26
CA PRO A 29 8.04 13.83 7.72
C PRO A 29 8.77 12.89 6.78
N LEU A 30 10.04 13.19 6.51
CA LEU A 30 11.01 12.32 5.84
C LEU A 30 11.23 11.07 6.73
N ALA A 31 10.20 10.25 6.87
CA ALA A 31 10.18 9.11 7.77
C ALA A 31 10.89 7.97 7.06
N LYS A 32 11.76 7.27 7.82
CA LYS A 32 12.32 5.99 7.39
C LYS A 32 11.19 5.11 6.83
N PRO A 33 11.41 4.37 5.73
CA PRO A 33 10.39 3.49 5.17
C PRO A 33 9.80 2.61 6.27
N THR A 34 8.48 2.52 6.33
CA THR A 34 7.76 1.63 7.25
C THR A 34 8.16 0.16 7.02
N ALA A 35 7.88 -0.73 7.97
CA ALA A 35 8.17 -2.16 7.78
C ALA A 35 7.49 -2.73 6.52
N VAL A 36 6.29 -2.26 6.22
CA VAL A 36 5.52 -2.64 5.03
C VAL A 36 6.15 -2.08 3.75
N GLU A 37 6.52 -0.80 3.74
CA GLU A 37 7.25 -0.20 2.60
C GLU A 37 8.56 -0.95 2.33
N ARG A 38 9.33 -1.28 3.36
CA ARG A 38 10.55 -2.10 3.19
C ARG A 38 10.27 -3.47 2.62
N GLY A 39 9.18 -4.11 3.01
CA GLY A 39 8.75 -5.39 2.45
C GLY A 39 8.45 -5.30 0.96
N VAL A 40 7.69 -4.27 0.56
CA VAL A 40 7.36 -4.01 -0.86
C VAL A 40 8.62 -3.68 -1.67
N LEU A 41 9.51 -2.83 -1.14
CA LEU A 41 10.76 -2.46 -1.80
C LEU A 41 11.70 -3.65 -1.94
N SER A 42 11.77 -4.52 -0.92
CA SER A 42 12.56 -5.74 -0.97
C SER A 42 12.02 -6.71 -2.02
N ALA A 43 10.70 -6.88 -2.10
CA ALA A 43 10.06 -7.70 -3.13
C ALA A 43 10.37 -7.18 -4.55
N LEU A 44 10.29 -5.87 -4.76
CA LEU A 44 10.64 -5.23 -6.03
C LEU A 44 12.12 -5.44 -6.38
N ALA A 45 13.03 -5.21 -5.42
CA ALA A 45 14.46 -5.38 -5.62
C ALA A 45 14.86 -6.84 -5.88
N GLN A 46 14.19 -7.81 -5.23
CA GLN A 46 14.41 -9.23 -5.50
C GLN A 46 13.91 -9.64 -6.89
N THR A 47 12.81 -9.02 -7.35
CA THR A 47 12.20 -9.35 -8.65
C THR A 47 12.97 -8.74 -9.82
N TYR A 48 13.33 -7.46 -9.72
CA TYR A 48 13.88 -6.70 -10.83
C TYR A 48 15.37 -6.37 -10.67
N GLY A 49 15.95 -6.58 -9.49
CA GLY A 49 17.37 -6.31 -9.24
C GLY A 49 17.73 -4.85 -9.51
N PRO A 50 18.92 -4.59 -10.08
CA PRO A 50 19.35 -3.22 -10.45
C PRO A 50 18.42 -2.52 -11.43
N ALA A 51 17.68 -3.27 -12.25
CA ALA A 51 16.81 -2.71 -13.26
C ALA A 51 15.72 -1.79 -12.68
N LEU A 52 15.34 -2.01 -11.42
CA LEU A 52 14.40 -1.17 -10.68
C LEU A 52 14.86 0.30 -10.57
N LEU A 53 16.17 0.53 -10.53
CA LEU A 53 16.78 1.86 -10.41
C LEU A 53 17.28 2.39 -11.75
N ASP A 54 17.82 1.52 -12.58
CA ASP A 54 18.51 1.91 -13.82
C ASP A 54 17.56 2.16 -14.99
N HIS A 55 16.40 1.50 -15.03
CA HIS A 55 15.43 1.69 -16.10
C HIS A 55 14.41 2.76 -15.76
N ALA A 56 14.32 3.78 -16.63
CA ALA A 56 13.34 4.87 -16.54
C ALA A 56 11.88 4.40 -16.47
N ASP A 57 11.62 3.19 -16.97
CA ASP A 57 10.36 2.48 -16.89
C ASP A 57 9.81 2.31 -15.45
N PHE A 58 10.71 2.19 -14.46
CA PHE A 58 10.33 2.06 -13.05
C PHE A 58 10.23 3.40 -12.31
N THR A 59 10.59 4.52 -12.95
CA THR A 59 10.37 5.87 -12.39
C THR A 59 8.93 6.09 -11.89
N PRO A 60 7.86 5.84 -12.68
CA PRO A 60 6.49 6.00 -12.19
C PRO A 60 6.13 5.05 -11.03
N VAL A 61 6.80 3.91 -10.90
CA VAL A 61 6.62 2.98 -9.77
C VAL A 61 7.17 3.60 -8.50
N LEU A 62 8.41 4.11 -8.56
CA LEU A 62 9.07 4.75 -7.43
C LEU A 62 8.35 6.04 -7.02
N ASP A 63 7.91 6.84 -7.99
CA ASP A 63 7.15 8.06 -7.73
C ASP A 63 5.80 7.75 -7.08
N CYS A 64 5.12 6.66 -7.50
CA CYS A 64 3.90 6.20 -6.84
C CYS A 64 4.13 5.87 -5.36
N ILE A 65 5.25 5.21 -5.01
CA ILE A 65 5.61 4.91 -3.61
C ILE A 65 5.90 6.19 -2.84
N VAL A 66 6.62 7.13 -3.45
CA VAL A 66 6.99 8.40 -2.82
C VAL A 66 5.77 9.28 -2.56
N GLU A 67 4.85 9.37 -3.52
CA GLU A 67 3.71 10.27 -3.48
C GLU A 67 2.50 9.69 -2.74
N HIS A 68 2.26 8.38 -2.88
CA HIS A 68 1.04 7.70 -2.42
C HIS A 68 1.30 6.56 -1.43
N GLY A 69 2.57 6.16 -1.25
CA GLY A 69 2.95 5.05 -0.38
C GLY A 69 2.92 3.67 -1.06
N ALA A 70 3.66 2.72 -0.50
CA ALA A 70 3.82 1.38 -1.08
C ALA A 70 2.53 0.54 -1.06
N VAL A 71 1.63 0.77 -0.09
CA VAL A 71 0.34 0.06 -0.01
C VAL A 71 -0.53 0.39 -1.22
N VAL A 72 -0.58 1.67 -1.60
CA VAL A 72 -1.35 2.14 -2.75
C VAL A 72 -0.79 1.58 -4.05
N LEU A 73 0.53 1.47 -4.18
CA LEU A 73 1.16 0.81 -5.33
C LEU A 73 0.66 -0.63 -5.48
N VAL A 74 0.76 -1.43 -4.41
CA VAL A 74 0.34 -2.84 -4.41
C VAL A 74 -1.16 -2.96 -4.73
N GLN A 75 -1.99 -2.12 -4.12
CA GLN A 75 -3.43 -2.08 -4.38
C GLN A 75 -3.74 -1.78 -5.85
N ARG A 76 -3.07 -0.79 -6.45
CA ARG A 76 -3.26 -0.45 -7.87
C ARG A 76 -2.81 -1.58 -8.79
N VAL A 77 -1.75 -2.28 -8.45
CA VAL A 77 -1.24 -3.41 -9.24
C VAL A 77 -2.17 -4.62 -9.19
N LEU A 78 -2.72 -4.94 -8.01
CA LEU A 78 -3.55 -6.13 -7.83
C LEU A 78 -5.03 -5.90 -8.17
N TRP A 79 -5.55 -4.71 -7.90
CA TRP A 79 -6.98 -4.42 -7.91
C TRP A 79 -7.36 -3.16 -8.71
N GLY A 80 -6.41 -2.48 -9.34
CA GLY A 80 -6.67 -1.22 -10.05
C GLY A 80 -7.49 -1.41 -11.33
N GLU A 81 -8.46 -0.53 -11.54
CA GLU A 81 -9.40 -0.59 -12.69
C GLU A 81 -9.10 0.44 -13.78
N ARG A 82 -8.23 1.43 -13.52
CA ARG A 82 -7.95 2.52 -14.48
C ARG A 82 -6.89 2.08 -15.49
N SER A 83 -6.92 2.65 -16.70
CA SER A 83 -5.94 2.31 -17.75
C SER A 83 -4.48 2.53 -17.33
N ALA A 84 -4.21 3.51 -16.46
CA ALA A 84 -2.89 3.75 -15.91
C ALA A 84 -2.46 2.63 -14.95
N ASP A 85 -3.40 2.11 -14.16
CA ASP A 85 -3.17 1.02 -13.21
C ASP A 85 -2.96 -0.31 -13.94
N VAL A 86 -3.69 -0.55 -15.05
CA VAL A 86 -3.47 -1.72 -15.90
C VAL A 86 -2.06 -1.72 -16.50
N ARG A 87 -1.60 -0.57 -17.00
CA ARG A 87 -0.22 -0.44 -17.51
C ARG A 87 0.81 -0.61 -16.39
N LEU A 88 0.53 -0.10 -15.21
CA LEU A 88 1.36 -0.28 -14.02
C LEU A 88 1.43 -1.76 -13.60
N ALA A 89 0.29 -2.46 -13.58
CA ALA A 89 0.20 -3.88 -13.27
C ALA A 89 0.93 -4.73 -14.31
N ALA A 90 0.79 -4.42 -15.59
CA ALA A 90 1.52 -5.10 -16.66
C ALA A 90 3.04 -4.92 -16.51
N ARG A 91 3.49 -3.71 -16.15
CA ARG A 91 4.90 -3.44 -15.90
C ARG A 91 5.42 -4.12 -14.62
N LEU A 92 4.56 -4.34 -13.64
CA LEU A 92 4.90 -5.01 -12.37
C LEU A 92 4.49 -6.48 -12.31
N LEU A 93 4.24 -7.11 -13.47
CA LEU A 93 3.72 -8.48 -13.56
C LEU A 93 4.58 -9.49 -12.80
N ALA A 94 5.91 -9.40 -12.89
CA ALA A 94 6.81 -10.33 -12.20
C ALA A 94 6.78 -10.16 -10.68
N ALA A 95 6.41 -8.99 -10.16
CA ALA A 95 6.29 -8.71 -8.73
C ALA A 95 4.91 -9.02 -8.16
N ARG A 96 3.96 -9.45 -9.01
CA ARG A 96 2.59 -9.74 -8.60
C ARG A 96 2.52 -10.84 -7.54
N VAL A 97 3.22 -11.95 -7.75
CA VAL A 97 3.26 -13.06 -6.79
C VAL A 97 3.84 -12.62 -5.43
N PRO A 98 5.00 -11.93 -5.37
CA PRO A 98 5.48 -11.32 -4.14
C PRO A 98 4.46 -10.40 -3.46
N PHE A 99 3.71 -9.60 -4.22
CA PHE A 99 2.68 -8.72 -3.64
C PHE A 99 1.52 -9.49 -3.01
N GLU A 100 1.06 -10.58 -3.63
CA GLU A 100 0.04 -11.45 -3.05
C GLU A 100 0.52 -12.06 -1.72
N ILE A 101 1.79 -12.47 -1.64
CA ILE A 101 2.41 -12.95 -0.39
C ILE A 101 2.42 -11.84 0.68
N LEU A 102 2.75 -10.60 0.30
CA LEU A 102 2.72 -9.46 1.22
C LEU A 102 1.31 -9.16 1.74
N CYS A 103 0.28 -9.28 0.89
CA CYS A 103 -1.10 -9.16 1.31
C CYS A 103 -1.53 -10.26 2.29
N GLY A 104 -1.01 -11.49 2.12
CA GLY A 104 -1.22 -12.57 3.09
C GLY A 104 -0.46 -12.37 4.40
N THR A 105 0.68 -11.67 4.37
CA THR A 105 1.53 -11.42 5.54
C THR A 105 1.01 -10.26 6.39
N TRP A 106 0.50 -9.20 5.76
CA TRP A 106 -0.04 -8.00 6.43
C TRP A 106 -1.45 -7.66 5.93
N PRO A 107 -2.43 -8.56 6.09
CA PRO A 107 -3.79 -8.36 5.58
C PRO A 107 -4.47 -7.14 6.20
N GLU A 108 -4.20 -6.85 7.48
CA GLU A 108 -4.71 -5.67 8.19
C GLU A 108 -4.25 -4.34 7.57
N VAL A 109 -3.14 -4.33 6.83
CA VAL A 109 -2.63 -3.14 6.16
C VAL A 109 -3.16 -3.05 4.73
N PHE A 110 -3.03 -4.12 3.95
CA PHE A 110 -3.40 -4.09 2.53
C PHE A 110 -4.92 -4.19 2.28
N MET A 111 -5.64 -4.85 3.19
CA MET A 111 -7.09 -5.09 3.10
C MET A 111 -7.90 -4.30 4.12
N ALA A 112 -7.31 -3.28 4.76
CA ALA A 112 -7.95 -2.50 5.82
C ALA A 112 -9.36 -2.02 5.43
N GLN A 113 -9.50 -1.40 4.25
CA GLN A 113 -10.77 -0.90 3.75
C GLN A 113 -11.79 -2.03 3.50
N ALA A 114 -11.36 -3.17 2.95
CA ALA A 114 -12.21 -4.32 2.73
C ALA A 114 -12.69 -4.92 4.06
N HIS A 115 -11.81 -5.02 5.05
CA HIS A 115 -12.16 -5.47 6.40
C HIS A 115 -13.18 -4.53 7.07
N THR A 116 -13.02 -3.20 6.96
CA THR A 116 -14.00 -2.25 7.50
C THR A 116 -15.38 -2.42 6.85
N GLN A 117 -15.43 -2.59 5.53
CA GLN A 117 -16.70 -2.81 4.83
C GLN A 117 -17.35 -4.12 5.28
N LEU A 118 -16.59 -5.21 5.35
CA LEU A 118 -17.09 -6.52 5.79
C LEU A 118 -17.58 -6.52 7.24
N GLN A 119 -16.96 -5.72 8.12
CA GLN A 119 -17.46 -5.55 9.49
C GLN A 119 -18.88 -4.97 9.53
N GLY A 120 -19.23 -4.09 8.59
CA GLY A 120 -20.59 -3.55 8.44
C GLY A 120 -21.62 -4.59 7.98
N PHE A 121 -21.18 -5.71 7.38
CA PHE A 121 -22.03 -6.80 6.92
C PHE A 121 -22.05 -8.01 7.87
N ARG A 122 -21.31 -7.97 8.99
CA ARG A 122 -21.35 -9.09 9.94
C ARG A 122 -22.75 -9.18 10.55
N PRO A 123 -23.45 -10.33 10.41
CA PRO A 123 -24.73 -10.51 11.06
C PRO A 123 -24.53 -10.35 12.56
N GLN A 124 -25.27 -9.41 13.15
CA GLN A 124 -25.31 -9.24 14.59
C GLN A 124 -25.88 -10.54 15.16
N PRO A 125 -25.21 -11.19 16.14
CA PRO A 125 -25.78 -12.38 16.76
C PRO A 125 -27.19 -12.03 17.22
N PRO A 126 -28.21 -12.87 16.93
CA PRO A 126 -29.56 -12.60 17.37
C PRO A 126 -29.49 -12.40 18.87
N GLY A 127 -29.83 -11.19 19.31
CA GLY A 127 -29.87 -10.86 20.72
C GLY A 127 -30.69 -11.92 21.42
N SER A 128 -30.13 -12.51 22.48
CA SER A 128 -30.86 -13.32 23.43
C SER A 128 -32.12 -12.54 23.77
N SER A 129 -33.25 -13.01 23.25
CA SER A 129 -34.54 -12.57 23.73
C SER A 129 -34.53 -13.00 25.19
N ASP A 130 -34.37 -12.02 26.06
CA ASP A 130 -34.38 -12.19 27.51
C ASP A 130 -35.71 -12.90 27.81
N GLU A 131 -35.61 -14.19 28.10
CA GLU A 131 -36.70 -15.02 28.59
C GLU A 131 -37.14 -14.39 29.90
N ARG A 132 -38.14 -13.50 29.84
CA ARG A 132 -38.92 -13.14 31.03
C ARG A 132 -39.81 -14.33 31.36
N GLU A 133 -39.18 -15.32 31.98
CA GLU A 133 -39.82 -16.38 32.76
C GLU A 133 -40.01 -15.88 34.20
N GLY A 134 -41.20 -16.11 34.75
CA GLY A 134 -41.61 -15.77 36.13
C GLY A 134 -42.72 -14.71 36.18
N ASP A 135 -44.02 -15.05 36.16
CA ASP A 135 -44.81 -15.79 37.16
C ASP A 135 -44.85 -15.08 38.53
N ASP A 136 -45.99 -14.51 38.91
CA ASP A 136 -46.86 -15.08 39.95
C ASP A 136 -48.21 -14.33 40.00
N GLY A 137 -49.28 -15.04 40.35
CA GLY A 137 -50.67 -14.56 40.37
C GLY A 137 -51.15 -13.94 41.67
#